data_AF-A0AAE1A385-F1
#
_entry.id   AF-A0AAE1A385-F1
#
_cell.length_a   1.000
_cell.length_b   1.000
_cell.length_c   1.000
_cell.angle_alpha   90.00
_cell.angle_beta   90.00
_cell.angle_gamma   90.00
#
_symmetry.space_group_name_H-M   'P 1'
#
loop_
_entity.id
_entity.type
_entity.pdbx_description
1 polymer ?
#
loop_
_entity_poly.entity_id
_entity_poly.type
_entity_poly.pdbx_seq_one_letter_code
_entity_poly.pdbx_strand_id
1 'polypeptide(L)'
;MVDNTMAEGEVKNLSATGMVDNIMGEGEMKHLLTTGMADSIIEDGEIKRLLTSDMVHNIMDEGELKHLLTTAMFDNIMDEGELKHLLTTAMSDNIMVEGELKLF
;
A
#
# COMPACT_ATOMS: atom_id res chain seq x y z
N MET A 1 -10.00 -14.94 7.74
CA MET A 1 -9.76 -13.60 8.29
C MET A 1 -8.49 -13.71 9.08
N VAL A 2 -7.47 -12.95 8.68
CA VAL A 2 -6.26 -12.74 9.46
C VAL A 2 -6.41 -11.36 10.07
N ASP A 3 -6.26 -11.25 11.39
CA ASP A 3 -6.44 -9.95 12.04
C ASP A 3 -5.30 -9.03 11.57
N ASN A 4 -4.04 -9.34 11.86
CA ASN A 4 -2.89 -8.52 11.47
C ASN A 4 -1.74 -9.33 10.86
N THR A 5 -1.09 -8.76 9.85
CA THR A 5 0.19 -9.21 9.29
C THR A 5 1.25 -8.14 9.56
N MET A 6 2.40 -8.52 10.12
CA MET A 6 3.51 -7.60 10.45
C MET A 6 4.82 -8.04 9.80
N ALA A 7 5.61 -7.10 9.30
CA ALA A 7 6.92 -7.31 8.71
C ALA A 7 7.91 -6.24 9.21
N GLU A 8 9.13 -6.64 9.59
CA GLU A 8 10.14 -5.70 10.11
C GLU A 8 11.49 -5.90 9.39
N GLY A 9 12.21 -4.80 9.19
CA GLY A 9 13.55 -4.77 8.60
C GLY A 9 13.54 -4.86 7.08
N GLU A 10 14.54 -5.54 6.49
CA GLU A 10 14.61 -5.72 5.04
C GLU A 10 13.76 -6.91 4.58
N VAL A 11 12.58 -6.63 4.02
CA VAL A 11 11.68 -7.64 3.47
C VAL A 11 11.67 -7.60 1.95
N LYS A 12 12.09 -8.72 1.34
CA LYS A 12 12.09 -8.83 -0.12
C LYS A 12 10.68 -8.97 -0.69
N ASN A 13 9.83 -9.75 -0.05
CA ASN A 13 8.46 -9.97 -0.52
C ASN A 13 7.55 -10.24 0.69
N LEU A 14 6.45 -9.52 0.79
CA LEU A 14 5.32 -9.83 1.64
C LEU A 14 4.09 -10.05 0.75
N SER A 15 3.33 -11.10 1.04
CA SER A 15 2.09 -11.39 0.34
C SER A 15 0.99 -11.69 1.34
N ALA A 16 -0.13 -11.00 1.18
CA ALA A 16 -1.34 -11.18 1.96
C ALA A 16 -2.46 -11.65 1.02
N THR A 17 -3.18 -12.69 1.44
CA THR A 17 -4.24 -13.30 0.64
C THR A 17 -5.51 -13.48 1.49
N GLY A 18 -6.68 -13.13 0.94
CA GLY A 18 -7.97 -13.27 1.61
C GLY A 18 -8.42 -11.98 2.30
N MET A 19 -9.12 -12.10 3.43
CA MET A 19 -9.51 -10.95 4.26
C MET A 19 -8.46 -10.74 5.35
N VAL A 20 -7.84 -9.57 5.34
CA VAL A 20 -6.84 -9.13 6.33
C VAL A 20 -7.28 -7.79 6.91
N ASP A 21 -7.31 -7.63 8.22
CA ASP A 21 -7.70 -6.33 8.77
C ASP A 21 -6.55 -5.34 8.55
N ASN A 22 -5.33 -5.67 9.02
CA ASN A 22 -4.17 -4.80 8.85
C ASN A 22 -2.93 -5.51 8.31
N ILE A 23 -2.24 -4.84 7.38
CA ILE A 23 -0.88 -5.16 6.96
C ILE A 23 0.00 -4.01 7.42
N MET A 24 0.97 -4.32 8.28
CA MET A 24 1.90 -3.35 8.86
C MET A 24 3.32 -3.72 8.48
N GLY A 25 4.14 -2.72 8.15
CA GLY A 25 5.57 -2.91 7.93
C GLY A 25 6.41 -1.77 8.45
N GLU A 26 7.60 -2.11 8.94
CA GLU A 26 8.63 -1.17 9.33
C GLU A 26 9.95 -1.52 8.60
N GLY A 27 10.54 -0.57 7.88
CA GLY A 27 11.83 -0.74 7.21
C GLY A 27 11.78 -0.76 5.67
N GLU A 28 12.57 -1.61 5.02
CA GLU A 28 12.64 -1.64 3.55
C GLU A 28 11.86 -2.84 2.99
N MET A 29 10.75 -2.57 2.30
CA MET A 29 9.99 -3.58 1.59
C MET A 29 10.16 -3.45 0.07
N LYS A 30 10.67 -4.49 -0.58
CA LYS A 30 10.76 -4.47 -2.05
C LYS A 30 9.38 -4.65 -2.68
N HIS A 31 8.63 -5.66 -2.26
CA HIS A 31 7.35 -6.03 -2.86
C HIS A 31 6.31 -6.34 -1.80
N LEU A 32 5.20 -5.60 -1.83
CA LEU A 32 3.96 -5.94 -1.13
C LEU A 32 2.89 -6.31 -2.16
N LEU A 33 2.37 -7.53 -2.07
CA LEU A 33 1.24 -8.00 -2.87
C LEU A 33 0.05 -8.30 -1.98
N THR A 34 -1.08 -7.65 -2.25
CA THR A 34 -2.36 -7.96 -1.62
C THR A 34 -3.36 -8.49 -2.64
N THR A 35 -3.96 -9.63 -2.29
CA THR A 35 -5.03 -10.27 -3.06
C THR A 35 -6.18 -10.58 -2.10
N GLY A 36 -7.39 -10.14 -2.40
CA GLY A 36 -8.49 -10.06 -1.43
C GLY A 36 -8.57 -8.71 -0.69
N MET A 37 -9.44 -8.65 0.31
CA MET A 37 -9.79 -7.42 1.02
C MET A 37 -8.78 -7.10 2.13
N ALA A 38 -8.31 -5.85 2.16
CA ALA A 38 -7.57 -5.30 3.28
C ALA A 38 -8.26 -4.06 3.85
N ASP A 39 -8.38 -3.93 5.16
CA ASP A 39 -8.90 -2.67 5.74
C ASP A 39 -7.82 -1.60 5.76
N SER A 40 -6.59 -1.94 6.17
CA SER A 40 -5.47 -1.00 6.17
C SER A 40 -4.16 -1.63 5.72
N ILE A 41 -3.40 -0.87 4.94
CA ILE A 41 -1.97 -1.06 4.71
C ILE A 41 -1.26 0.13 5.33
N ILE A 42 -0.36 -0.12 6.27
CA ILE A 42 0.37 0.90 7.02
C ILE A 42 1.86 0.58 6.92
N GLU A 43 2.67 1.49 6.39
CA GLU A 43 4.11 1.33 6.32
C GLU A 43 4.84 2.55 6.88
N ASP A 44 5.81 2.29 7.75
CA ASP A 44 6.85 3.25 8.16
C ASP A 44 8.18 2.80 7.54
N GLY A 45 8.47 3.27 6.32
CA GLY A 45 9.62 2.75 5.57
C GLY A 45 9.63 3.02 4.07
N GLU A 46 10.42 2.26 3.32
CA GLU A 46 10.43 2.33 1.85
C GLU A 46 9.69 1.12 1.26
N ILE A 47 8.61 1.35 0.52
CA ILE A 47 8.03 0.34 -0.36
C ILE A 47 8.43 0.62 -1.82
N LYS A 48 9.18 -0.30 -2.42
CA LYS A 48 9.52 -0.19 -3.85
C LYS A 48 8.31 -0.44 -4.74
N ARG A 49 7.44 -1.40 -4.41
CA ARG A 49 6.23 -1.71 -5.18
C ARG A 49 5.13 -2.25 -4.28
N LEU A 50 4.00 -1.56 -4.28
CA LEU A 50 2.73 -2.02 -3.74
C LEU A 50 1.79 -2.40 -4.88
N LEU A 51 1.29 -3.63 -4.85
CA LEU A 51 0.38 -4.21 -5.84
C LEU A 51 -0.89 -4.70 -5.13
N THR A 52 -2.01 -4.05 -5.39
CA THR A 52 -3.31 -4.42 -4.81
C THR A 52 -4.28 -4.84 -5.91
N SER A 53 -4.80 -6.07 -5.80
CA SER A 53 -5.67 -6.64 -6.85
C SER A 53 -7.16 -6.54 -6.53
N ASP A 54 -7.51 -6.35 -5.25
CA ASP A 54 -8.87 -6.24 -4.72
C ASP A 54 -8.96 -5.07 -3.70
N MET A 55 -10.13 -4.88 -3.10
CA MET A 55 -10.46 -3.71 -2.27
C MET A 55 -9.47 -3.48 -1.13
N VAL A 56 -8.96 -2.26 -1.02
CA VAL A 56 -8.18 -1.79 0.13
C VAL A 56 -8.83 -0.52 0.64
N HIS A 57 -9.33 -0.49 1.87
CA HIS A 57 -10.00 0.72 2.36
C HIS A 57 -8.99 1.86 2.54
N ASN A 58 -7.86 1.59 3.20
CA ASN A 58 -6.85 2.61 3.51
C ASN A 58 -5.43 2.16 3.16
N ILE A 59 -4.66 3.05 2.54
CA ILE A 59 -3.20 2.95 2.40
C ILE A 59 -2.61 4.17 3.10
N MET A 60 -1.74 3.94 4.07
CA MET A 60 -0.99 4.94 4.81
C MET A 60 0.50 4.61 4.70
N ASP A 61 1.27 5.51 4.11
CA ASP A 61 2.74 5.38 4.01
C ASP A 61 3.39 6.65 4.57
N GLU A 62 4.21 6.49 5.61
CA GLU A 62 4.95 7.59 6.23
C GLU A 62 6.36 7.76 5.62
N GLY A 63 6.76 6.88 4.68
CA GLY A 63 8.05 6.92 4.01
C GLY A 63 7.97 7.02 2.49
N GLU A 64 8.80 6.26 1.76
CA GLU A 64 8.86 6.36 0.29
C GLU A 64 8.13 5.21 -0.41
N LEU A 65 7.01 5.53 -1.06
CA LEU A 65 6.30 4.62 -1.96
C LEU A 65 6.69 4.87 -3.42
N LYS A 66 7.57 4.05 -3.98
CA LYS A 66 8.02 4.26 -5.37
C LYS A 66 6.92 3.99 -6.39
N HIS A 67 6.15 2.92 -6.18
CA HIS A 67 5.14 2.50 -7.14
C HIS A 67 3.93 1.91 -6.42
N LEU A 68 2.78 2.54 -6.62
CA LEU A 68 1.47 2.01 -6.28
C LEU A 68 0.73 1.64 -7.56
N LEU A 69 0.47 0.34 -7.73
CA LEU A 69 -0.39 -0.18 -8.78
C LEU A 69 -1.58 -0.89 -8.16
N THR A 70 -2.75 -0.37 -8.46
CA THR A 70 -4.02 -0.87 -7.93
C THR A 70 -5.00 -1.10 -9.07
N THR A 71 -5.54 -2.32 -9.13
CA THR A 71 -6.66 -2.65 -10.02
C THR A 71 -8.01 -2.58 -9.32
N ALA A 72 -8.03 -2.09 -8.08
CA ALA A 72 -9.15 -2.22 -7.17
C ALA A 72 -9.62 -0.88 -6.60
N MET A 73 -10.82 -0.89 -6.01
CA MET A 73 -11.36 0.27 -5.30
C MET A 73 -10.61 0.52 -4.00
N PHE A 74 -10.43 1.79 -3.67
CA PHE A 74 -9.90 2.24 -2.39
C PHE A 74 -10.56 3.53 -1.97
N ASP A 75 -10.75 3.68 -0.66
CA ASP A 75 -11.40 4.85 -0.09
C ASP A 75 -10.36 5.95 0.13
N ASN A 76 -9.21 5.62 0.75
CA ASN A 76 -8.19 6.60 1.09
C ASN A 76 -6.77 6.12 0.78
N ILE A 77 -5.98 6.99 0.13
CA ILE A 77 -4.52 6.91 0.09
C ILE A 77 -3.98 8.17 0.77
N MET A 78 -3.17 7.97 1.79
CA MET A 78 -2.42 9.00 2.50
C MET A 78 -0.94 8.64 2.46
N ASP A 79 -0.16 9.45 1.76
CA ASP A 79 1.29 9.30 1.68
C ASP A 79 1.93 10.59 2.21
N GLU A 80 2.55 10.50 3.39
CA GLU A 80 3.21 11.63 4.04
C GLU A 80 4.66 11.82 3.52
N GLY A 81 5.18 10.87 2.74
CA GLY A 81 6.47 10.97 2.09
C GLY A 81 6.38 11.14 0.57
N GLU A 82 7.07 10.29 -0.20
CA GLU A 82 7.17 10.41 -1.66
C GLU A 82 6.45 9.28 -2.41
N LEU A 83 5.30 9.58 -3.04
CA LEU A 83 4.63 8.67 -3.98
C LEU A 83 5.08 8.89 -5.44
N LYS A 84 6.14 8.21 -5.88
CA LYS A 84 6.71 8.49 -7.21
C LYS A 84 5.80 8.12 -8.37
N HIS A 85 5.01 7.07 -8.25
CA HIS A 85 4.16 6.60 -9.34
C HIS A 85 2.87 6.00 -8.79
N LEU A 86 1.73 6.58 -9.20
CA LEU A 86 0.42 6.01 -8.95
C LEU A 86 -0.24 5.63 -10.27
N LEU A 87 -0.63 4.36 -10.38
CA LEU A 87 -1.48 3.85 -11.45
C LEU A 87 -2.69 3.14 -10.83
N THR A 88 -3.88 3.69 -11.09
CA THR A 88 -5.16 3.10 -10.69
C THR A 88 -6.04 2.86 -11.90
N THR A 89 -6.66 1.69 -11.98
CA THR A 89 -7.67 1.38 -13.01
C THR A 89 -9.11 1.39 -12.46
N ALA A 90 -9.29 1.75 -11.20
CA ALA A 90 -10.57 1.71 -10.50
C ALA A 90 -10.86 3.05 -9.79
N MET A 91 -12.04 3.14 -9.16
CA MET A 91 -12.44 4.34 -8.42
C MET A 91 -11.62 4.54 -7.16
N SER A 92 -11.39 5.81 -6.85
CA SER A 92 -10.63 6.30 -5.72
C SER A 92 -11.38 7.50 -5.16
N ASP A 93 -11.66 7.50 -3.86
CA ASP A 93 -12.39 8.61 -3.24
C ASP A 93 -11.43 9.73 -2.84
N ASN A 94 -10.41 9.43 -2.02
CA ASN A 94 -9.45 10.42 -1.54
C ASN A 94 -8.01 9.96 -1.77
N ILE A 95 -7.21 10.84 -2.38
CA ILE A 95 -5.76 10.67 -2.52
C ILE A 95 -5.10 11.95 -2.01
N MET A 96 -4.32 11.83 -0.94
CA MET A 96 -3.50 12.91 -0.38
C MET A 96 -2.05 12.44 -0.37
N VAL A 97 -1.18 13.21 -1.04
CA VAL A 97 0.26 12.98 -1.06
C VAL A 97 0.92 14.29 -0.68
N GLU A 98 1.66 14.31 0.42
CA GLU A 98 2.36 15.52 0.86
C GLU A 98 3.63 15.80 0.03
N GLY A 99 4.32 14.75 -0.43
CA GLY A 99 5.48 14.87 -1.30
C GLY A 99 5.15 14.88 -2.81
N GLU A 100 6.13 14.46 -3.62
CA GLU A 100 5.97 14.47 -5.08
C GLU A 100 5.09 13.30 -5.54
N LEU A 101 3.95 13.61 -6.16
CA LEU A 101 3.12 12.64 -6.87
C LEU A 101 3.27 12.79 -8.38
N LYS A 102 3.66 11.70 -9.07
CA LYS A 102 3.53 11.62 -10.53
C LYS A 102 2.45 10.61 -10.92
N LEU A 103 1.46 11.09 -11.65
CA LEU A 103 0.37 10.30 -12.23
C LEU A 103 0.78 9.81 -13.64
N PHE A 104 0.48 8.55 -13.97
CA PHE A 104 0.79 7.92 -15.26
C PHE A 104 -0.44 7.28 -15.91
#